data_AF-A0A441U2H4-F1
#
_entry.id   AF-A0A441U2H4-F1
#
_cell.length_a   1.000
_cell.length_b   1.000
_cell.length_c   1.000
_cell.angle_alpha   90.00
_cell.angle_beta   90.00
_cell.angle_gamma   90.00
#
_symmetry.space_group_name_H-M   'P 1'
#
loop_
_entity.id
_entity.type
_entity.pdbx_description
1 polymer ?
#
loop_
_entity_poly.entity_id
_entity_poly.type
_entity_poly.pdbx_seq_one_letter_code
_entity_poly.pdbx_strand_id
1 'polypeptide(L)'
;MALAVITFNGERIEDPITERPLTTILLRHRQLREQVERLCRRLVECETESRFSARLEMRLNELLAQEEHARDEMLRFAVESIEDCAAKAEHLRWLLNEGDSGLEDADWNLLLQSFVNSTPVAAGAFS
;
A
#
# COMPACT_ATOMS: atom_id res chain seq x y z
N MET A 1 15.96 21.59 21.70
CA MET A 1 15.21 20.33 21.54
C MET A 1 16.16 19.19 21.86
N ALA A 2 15.85 18.38 22.87
CA ALA A 2 16.72 17.30 23.33
C ALA A 2 16.26 15.96 22.72
N LEU A 3 17.16 15.26 22.03
CA LEU A 3 16.95 13.93 21.48
C LEU A 3 17.19 12.89 22.58
N ALA A 4 16.17 12.11 22.93
CA ALA A 4 16.33 10.98 23.84
C ALA A 4 16.97 9.81 23.07
N VAL A 5 18.23 9.50 23.39
CA VAL A 5 18.92 8.30 22.91
C VAL A 5 18.52 7.15 23.85
N ILE A 6 17.64 6.27 23.38
CA ILE A 6 17.28 5.04 24.10
C ILE A 6 18.33 3.99 23.72
N THR A 7 19.08 3.51 24.70
CA THR A 7 20.06 2.44 24.55
C THR A 7 19.47 1.13 25.08
N PHE A 8 19.61 0.04 24.31
CA PHE A 8 19.39 -1.32 24.81
C PHE A 8 20.64 -2.13 24.45
N ASN A 9 21.29 -2.74 25.46
CA ASN A 9 22.51 -3.56 25.32
C ASN A 9 23.74 -2.89 24.66
N GLY A 10 23.91 -1.58 24.80
CA GLY A 10 25.14 -0.90 24.36
C GLY A 10 25.30 -0.74 22.85
N GLU A 11 24.33 -1.21 22.05
CA GLU A 11 24.23 -0.87 20.64
C GLU A 11 23.45 0.44 20.47
N ARG A 12 24.01 1.31 19.64
CA ARG A 12 23.39 2.57 19.25
C ARG A 12 22.29 2.21 18.26
N ILE A 13 21.02 2.33 18.67
CA ILE A 13 19.89 2.25 17.74
C ILE A 13 19.88 3.57 16.95
N GLU A 14 20.71 3.63 15.92
CA GLU A 14 20.52 4.57 14.82
C GLU A 14 19.35 4.05 13.99
N ASP A 15 18.12 4.45 14.35
CA ASP A 15 17.34 5.17 13.36
C ASP A 15 16.14 5.91 13.97
N PRO A 16 16.02 7.23 13.76
CA PRO A 16 14.92 8.02 14.25
C PRO A 16 13.71 7.85 13.31
N ILE A 17 12.85 6.86 13.56
CA ILE A 17 11.55 6.70 12.87
C ILE A 17 11.64 7.13 11.40
N THR A 18 12.54 6.50 10.64
CA THR A 18 12.56 6.67 9.20
C THR A 18 11.23 6.11 8.74
N GLU A 19 10.27 6.97 8.41
CA GLU A 19 8.96 6.54 7.90
C GLU A 19 9.23 5.51 6.81
N ARG A 20 8.87 4.25 7.08
CA ARG A 20 9.13 3.19 6.12
C ARG A 20 8.30 3.48 4.89
N PRO A 21 8.92 3.68 3.72
CA PRO A 21 8.22 4.15 2.54
C PRO A 21 7.08 3.21 2.13
N LEU A 22 7.25 1.90 2.32
CA LEU A 22 6.18 0.92 2.13
C LEU A 22 4.97 1.18 3.04
N THR A 23 5.18 1.39 4.34
CA THR A 23 4.09 1.62 5.29
C THR A 23 3.25 2.83 4.91
N THR A 24 3.90 3.90 4.43
CA THR A 24 3.22 5.11 3.94
C THR A 24 2.39 4.81 2.69
N ILE A 25 2.92 4.03 1.75
CA ILE A 25 2.20 3.60 0.54
C ILE A 25 0.97 2.75 0.90
N LEU A 26 1.12 1.77 1.80
CA LEU A 26 0.02 0.91 2.25
C LEU A 26 -1.09 1.72 2.93
N LEU A 27 -0.71 2.65 3.81
CA LEU A 27 -1.65 3.53 4.51
C LEU A 27 -2.40 4.44 3.52
N ARG A 28 -1.71 5.02 2.55
CA ARG A 28 -2.32 5.83 1.48
C ARG A 28 -3.34 5.01 0.69
N HIS A 29 -2.98 3.81 0.27
CA HIS A 29 -3.88 2.91 -0.46
C HIS A 29 -5.15 2.62 0.34
N ARG A 30 -5.00 2.28 1.63
CA ARG A 30 -6.14 2.02 2.53
C ARG A 30 -7.05 3.24 2.68
N GLN A 31 -6.49 4.43 2.85
CA GLN A 31 -7.27 5.66 2.95
C GLN A 31 -8.05 5.96 1.67
N LEU A 32 -7.45 5.74 0.50
CA LEU A 32 -8.12 5.93 -0.79
C LEU A 32 -9.28 4.96 -0.95
N ARG A 33 -9.09 3.69 -0.58
CA ARG A 33 -10.17 2.69 -0.55
C ARG A 33 -11.34 3.09 0.32
N GLU A 34 -11.08 3.49 1.56
CA GLU A 34 -12.13 3.97 2.45
C GLU A 34 -12.86 5.19 1.88
N GLN A 35 -12.17 6.08 1.17
CA GLN A 35 -12.79 7.23 0.52
C GLN A 35 -13.66 6.81 -0.68
N VAL A 36 -13.19 5.89 -1.51
CA VAL A 36 -13.96 5.31 -2.62
C VAL A 36 -15.24 4.68 -2.10
N GLU A 37 -15.16 3.83 -1.08
CA GLU A 37 -16.34 3.20 -0.49
C GLU A 37 -17.34 4.22 0.07
N ARG A 38 -16.86 5.21 0.83
CA ARG A 38 -17.72 6.27 1.38
C ARG A 38 -18.42 7.03 0.25
N LEU A 39 -17.72 7.29 -0.85
CA LEU A 39 -18.29 8.02 -1.98
C LEU A 39 -19.29 7.16 -2.76
N CYS A 40 -19.00 5.88 -2.96
CA CYS A 40 -19.95 4.93 -3.57
C CYS A 40 -21.24 4.82 -2.76
N ARG A 41 -21.16 4.71 -1.42
CA ARG A 41 -22.36 4.71 -0.56
C ARG A 41 -23.18 5.99 -0.72
N ARG A 42 -22.51 7.16 -0.73
CA ARG A 42 -23.17 8.45 -0.96
C ARG A 42 -23.83 8.56 -2.33
N LEU A 43 -23.23 7.99 -3.38
CA LEU A 43 -23.81 7.95 -4.72
C LEU A 43 -25.11 7.16 -4.75
N VAL A 44 -25.13 5.97 -4.13
CA VAL A 44 -26.34 5.15 -4.01
C VAL A 44 -27.44 5.89 -3.23
N GLU A 45 -27.08 6.59 -2.17
CA GLU A 45 -28.04 7.40 -1.39
C GLU A 45 -28.60 8.61 -2.16
N CYS A 46 -27.90 9.08 -3.20
CA CYS A 46 -28.21 10.31 -3.94
C CYS A 46 -28.85 10.07 -5.33
N GLU A 47 -29.29 8.85 -5.66
CA GLU A 47 -29.85 8.49 -6.98
C GLU A 47 -31.05 9.35 -7.45
N THR A 48 -31.63 10.18 -6.56
CA THR A 48 -32.78 11.05 -6.86
C THR A 48 -32.42 12.46 -7.38
N GLU A 49 -31.16 12.90 -7.34
CA GLU A 49 -30.74 14.27 -7.73
C GLU A 49 -29.71 14.30 -8.88
N SER A 50 -30.17 14.43 -10.13
CA SER A 50 -29.34 14.20 -11.35
C SER A 50 -28.17 15.16 -11.60
N ARG A 51 -28.15 16.36 -11.00
CA ARG A 51 -27.00 17.28 -11.11
C ARG A 51 -25.94 17.04 -10.03
N PHE A 52 -26.34 16.44 -8.91
CA PHE A 52 -25.45 16.10 -7.82
C PHE A 52 -24.67 14.81 -8.14
N SER A 53 -25.32 13.87 -8.83
CA SER A 53 -24.70 12.61 -9.27
C SER A 53 -23.48 12.83 -10.18
N ALA A 54 -23.57 13.69 -11.20
CA ALA A 54 -22.46 13.89 -12.15
C ALA A 54 -21.16 14.42 -11.49
N ARG A 55 -21.27 15.31 -10.49
CA ARG A 55 -20.09 15.80 -9.75
C ARG A 55 -19.50 14.72 -8.85
N LEU A 56 -20.34 13.92 -8.22
CA LEU A 56 -19.91 12.79 -7.39
C LEU A 56 -19.26 11.69 -8.24
N GLU A 57 -19.79 11.42 -9.44
CA GLU A 57 -19.20 10.48 -10.41
C GLU A 57 -17.82 10.95 -10.89
N MET A 58 -17.67 12.23 -11.25
CA MET A 58 -16.36 12.79 -11.58
C MET A 58 -15.37 12.61 -10.42
N ARG A 59 -15.81 12.90 -9.19
CA ARG A 59 -14.98 12.73 -8.00
C ARG A 59 -14.63 11.26 -7.74
N LEU A 60 -15.54 10.35 -8.03
CA LEU A 60 -15.31 8.91 -7.91
C LEU A 60 -14.24 8.46 -8.90
N ASN A 61 -14.32 8.88 -10.16
CA ASN A 61 -13.31 8.55 -11.17
C ASN A 61 -11.93 9.07 -10.80
N GLU A 62 -11.82 10.28 -10.26
CA GLU A 62 -10.55 10.82 -9.74
C GLU A 62 -9.99 9.97 -8.60
N LEU A 63 -10.83 9.55 -7.65
CA LEU A 63 -10.40 8.73 -6.52
C LEU A 63 -10.00 7.32 -6.95
N LEU A 64 -10.71 6.72 -7.91
CA LEU A 64 -10.36 5.42 -8.48
C LEU A 64 -9.01 5.47 -9.19
N ALA A 65 -8.74 6.52 -9.98
CA ALA A 65 -7.43 6.69 -10.61
C ALA A 65 -6.29 6.85 -9.59
N GLN A 66 -6.55 7.53 -8.47
CA GLN A 66 -5.58 7.66 -7.38
C GLN A 66 -5.37 6.34 -6.64
N GLU A 67 -6.43 5.58 -6.41
CA GLU A 67 -6.38 4.25 -5.78
C GLU A 67 -5.61 3.27 -6.66
N GLU A 68 -5.88 3.24 -7.96
CA GLU A 68 -5.17 2.41 -8.92
C GLU A 68 -3.68 2.71 -8.93
N HIS A 69 -3.32 4.00 -8.92
CA HIS A 69 -1.92 4.42 -8.86
C HIS A 69 -1.24 4.00 -7.55
N ALA A 70 -1.91 4.18 -6.40
CA ALA A 70 -1.37 3.75 -5.11
C ALA A 70 -1.25 2.21 -5.02
N ARG A 71 -2.16 1.48 -5.68
CA ARG A 71 -2.12 0.02 -5.79
C ARG A 71 -0.91 -0.42 -6.59
N ASP A 72 -0.66 0.20 -7.74
CA ASP A 72 0.51 -0.08 -8.57
C ASP A 72 1.83 0.24 -7.85
N GLU A 73 1.91 1.38 -7.14
CA GLU A 73 3.05 1.72 -6.28
C GLU A 73 3.31 0.64 -5.22
N MET A 74 2.25 0.20 -4.53
CA MET A 74 2.34 -0.86 -3.53
C MET A 74 2.82 -2.18 -4.14
N LEU A 75 2.23 -2.60 -5.25
CA LEU A 75 2.56 -3.88 -5.88
C LEU A 75 4.03 -3.89 -6.32
N ARG A 76 4.51 -2.80 -6.93
CA ARG A 76 5.88 -2.68 -7.43
C ARG A 76 6.93 -2.36 -6.38
N PHE A 77 6.54 -1.87 -5.21
CA PHE A 77 7.50 -1.50 -4.16
C PHE A 77 8.45 -2.67 -3.86
N ALA A 78 9.75 -2.48 -4.07
CA ALA A 78 10.73 -3.53 -3.88
C ALA A 78 10.76 -3.95 -2.40
N VAL A 79 10.62 -5.23 -2.14
CA VAL A 79 10.70 -5.74 -0.76
C VAL A 79 12.17 -5.87 -0.39
N GLU A 80 12.64 -5.09 0.58
CA GLU A 80 14.05 -5.10 0.99
C GLU A 80 14.27 -5.89 2.30
N SER A 81 13.20 -6.17 3.04
CA SER A 81 13.25 -6.80 4.36
C SER A 81 12.12 -7.80 4.60
N ILE A 82 12.28 -8.64 5.64
CA ILE A 82 11.21 -9.56 6.10
C ILE A 82 10.02 -8.76 6.62
N GLU A 83 10.27 -7.60 7.22
CA GLU A 83 9.24 -6.69 7.69
C GLU A 83 8.40 -6.12 6.54
N ASP A 84 9.02 -5.83 5.39
CA ASP A 84 8.29 -5.40 4.19
C ASP A 84 7.43 -6.54 3.63
N CYS A 85 7.96 -7.77 3.63
CA CYS A 85 7.16 -8.97 3.30
C CYS A 85 5.95 -9.09 4.20
N ALA A 86 6.13 -8.95 5.52
CA ALA A 86 5.06 -9.04 6.50
C ALA A 86 4.02 -7.94 6.30
N ALA A 87 4.46 -6.70 6.08
CA ALA A 87 3.58 -5.56 5.84
C ALA A 87 2.73 -5.73 4.56
N LYS A 88 3.34 -6.16 3.45
CA LYS A 88 2.59 -6.48 2.22
C LYS A 88 1.61 -7.63 2.44
N ALA A 89 2.03 -8.70 3.12
CA ALA A 89 1.17 -9.85 3.37
C ALA A 89 -0.04 -9.49 4.25
N GLU A 90 0.17 -8.68 5.29
CA GLU A 90 -0.92 -8.18 6.14
C GLU A 90 -1.91 -7.32 5.34
N HIS A 91 -1.40 -6.43 4.49
CA HIS A 91 -2.23 -5.58 3.66
C HIS A 91 -3.01 -6.36 2.59
N LEU A 92 -2.38 -7.35 1.96
CA LEU A 92 -3.08 -8.26 1.03
C LEU A 92 -4.17 -9.07 1.73
N ARG A 93 -3.89 -9.55 2.95
CA ARG A 93 -4.91 -10.20 3.77
C ARG A 93 -6.06 -9.25 4.10
N TRP A 94 -5.77 -7.98 4.38
CA TRP A 94 -6.80 -6.97 4.59
C TRP A 94 -7.68 -6.80 3.34
N LEU A 95 -7.09 -6.67 2.15
CA LEU A 95 -7.82 -6.60 0.87
C LEU A 95 -8.74 -7.81 0.67
N LEU A 96 -8.21 -9.02 0.83
CA LEU A 96 -8.97 -10.26 0.65
C LEU A 96 -10.11 -10.42 1.66
N ASN A 97 -9.92 -9.96 2.91
CA ASN A 97 -10.93 -10.04 3.96
C ASN A 97 -12.10 -9.08 3.76
N GLU A 98 -11.91 -7.97 3.06
CA GLU A 98 -13.00 -7.04 2.73
C GLU A 98 -13.87 -7.53 1.55
N GLY A 99 -13.63 -8.76 1.07
CA GLY A 99 -14.36 -9.34 -0.07
C GLY A 99 -13.93 -8.76 -1.40
N ASP A 100 -12.81 -8.04 -1.40
CA ASP A 100 -12.26 -7.43 -2.59
C ASP A 100 -11.54 -8.49 -3.43
N SER A 101 -12.10 -8.77 -4.61
CA SER A 101 -11.53 -9.69 -5.61
C SER A 101 -10.61 -8.95 -6.60
N GLY A 102 -10.21 -7.72 -6.27
CA GLY A 102 -9.68 -6.75 -7.22
C GLY A 102 -8.23 -6.93 -7.64
N LEU A 103 -7.56 -8.05 -7.30
CA LEU A 103 -6.23 -8.34 -7.83
C LEU A 103 -6.34 -9.23 -9.06
N GLU A 104 -6.06 -8.64 -10.22
CA GLU A 104 -5.99 -9.36 -11.49
C GLU A 104 -4.70 -10.17 -11.59
N ASP A 105 -4.64 -11.11 -12.54
CA ASP A 105 -3.43 -11.90 -12.80
C ASP A 105 -2.18 -11.02 -13.03
N ALA A 106 -2.36 -9.85 -13.64
CA ALA A 106 -1.28 -8.86 -13.82
C ALA A 106 -0.77 -8.30 -12.49
N ASP A 107 -1.67 -8.04 -11.53
CA ASP A 107 -1.31 -7.53 -10.21
C ASP A 107 -0.52 -8.56 -9.41
N TRP A 108 -0.92 -9.84 -9.49
CA TRP A 108 -0.18 -10.94 -8.88
C TRP A 108 1.25 -11.05 -9.42
N ASN A 109 1.42 -10.87 -10.73
CA ASN A 109 2.75 -10.91 -11.35
C ASN A 109 3.63 -9.74 -10.87
N LEU A 110 3.09 -8.52 -10.80
CA LEU A 110 3.82 -7.36 -10.28
C LEU A 110 4.21 -7.55 -8.81
N LEU A 111 3.29 -8.06 -8.00
CA LEU A 111 3.56 -8.40 -6.61
C LEU A 111 4.69 -9.42 -6.50
N LEU A 112 4.63 -10.52 -7.25
CA LEU A 112 5.66 -11.57 -7.22
C LEU A 112 7.04 -11.02 -7.64
N GLN A 113 7.10 -10.18 -8.67
CA GLN A 113 8.34 -9.53 -9.10
C GLN A 113 8.96 -8.67 -7.99
N SER A 114 8.13 -8.01 -7.17
CA SER A 114 8.60 -7.19 -6.06
C SER A 114 9.33 -7.97 -4.96
N PHE A 115 9.09 -9.28 -4.86
CA PHE A 115 9.77 -10.19 -3.93
C PHE A 115 11.05 -10.82 -4.51
N VAL A 116 11.16 -10.92 -5.84
CA VAL A 116 12.28 -11.60 -6.52
C VAL A 116 13.50 -10.69 -6.67
N ASN A 117 13.28 -9.39 -6.85
CA ASN A 117 14.35 -8.39 -7.05
C ASN A 117 15.26 -8.17 -5.82
N SER A 118 14.99 -8.86 -4.71
CA SER A 118 15.71 -8.80 -3.44
C SER A 118 16.73 -9.93 -3.26
N THR A 119 16.90 -10.83 -4.22
CA THR A 119 17.94 -11.87 -4.09
C THR A 119 19.32 -11.26 -4.38
N PRO A 120 20.19 -11.01 -3.38
CA PRO A 120 21.60 -10.91 -3.68
C PRO A 120 21.97 -12.27 -4.26
N VAL A 121 22.29 -12.29 -5.56
CA VAL A 121 23.03 -13.40 -6.15
C VAL A 121 24.34 -13.43 -5.37
N ALA A 122 24.41 -14.28 -4.34
CA ALA A 122 25.66 -14.74 -3.78
C ALA A 122 26.33 -15.57 -4.87
N ALA A 123 26.87 -14.88 -5.88
CA ALA A 123 27.76 -15.45 -6.86
C ALA A 123 28.93 -16.03 -6.05
N GLY A 124 29.05 -17.35 -6.10
CA GLY A 124 29.96 -18.12 -5.29
C GLY A 124 31.38 -17.54 -5.34
N ALA A 125 31.84 -17.05 -4.18
CA ALA A 125 33.25 -16.95 -3.88
C ALA A 125 33.64 -18.18 -3.06
N PHE A 126 33.64 -19.35 -3.71
CA PHE A 126 34.50 -20.46 -3.31
C PHE A 126 35.63 -20.49 -4.31
N SER A 127 36.76 -19.90 -3.93
CA SER A 127 38.09 -20.12 -4.53
C SER A 127 38.90 -20.98 -3.56
#